data_AF-A0A4V1TG45-F1
#
_entry.id   AF-A0A4V1TG45-F1
#
_cell.length_a   1.000
_cell.length_b   1.000
_cell.length_c   1.000
_cell.angle_alpha   90.00
_cell.angle_beta   90.00
_cell.angle_gamma   90.00
#
_symmetry.space_group_name_H-M   'P 1'
#
loop_
_entity.id
_entity.type
_entity.pdbx_description
1 polymer ?
#
loop_
_entity_poly.entity_id
_entity_poly.type
_entity_poly.pdbx_seq_one_letter_code
_entity_poly.pdbx_strand_id
1 'polypeptide(L)'
;MTPLFHGAVVLALLLVAVADGAGGLLPLRAMPALSLGLLGIAGFLLSLGVTGDQIIGRHAINMLQPEARGRLNGLYTSFMFTGGALGAFTAGPAWDHGGWPLVYLLAFGAASIAALLTIGARFAVSKR
;
A
#
# COMPACT_ATOMS: atom_id res chain seq x y z
N MET A 1 -3.06 -15.19 -0.77
CA MET A 1 -3.88 -14.16 -0.12
C MET A 1 -3.12 -12.84 -0.02
N THR A 2 -1.89 -12.80 0.50
CA THR A 2 -1.05 -11.58 0.50
C THR A 2 -0.90 -10.81 -0.84
N PRO A 3 -0.75 -11.43 -2.04
CA PRO A 3 -0.67 -10.66 -3.29
C PRO A 3 -1.98 -9.94 -3.66
N LEU A 4 -3.13 -10.40 -3.15
CA LEU A 4 -4.42 -9.73 -3.38
C LEU A 4 -4.45 -8.36 -2.69
N PHE A 5 -3.97 -8.29 -1.45
CA PHE A 5 -3.97 -7.05 -0.67
C PHE A 5 -2.96 -6.03 -1.18
N HIS A 6 -1.76 -6.48 -1.57
CA HIS A 6 -0.82 -5.61 -2.28
C HIS A 6 -1.42 -5.09 -3.60
N GLY A 7 -2.11 -5.94 -4.36
CA GLY A 7 -2.84 -5.53 -5.56
C GLY A 7 -3.92 -4.48 -5.28
N ALA A 8 -4.67 -4.63 -4.18
CA ALA A 8 -5.68 -3.64 -3.76
C ALA A 8 -5.06 -2.28 -3.43
N VAL A 9 -3.91 -2.24 -2.75
CA VAL A 9 -3.18 -1.00 -2.46
C VAL A 9 -2.67 -0.34 -3.75
N VAL A 10 -2.08 -1.12 -4.66
CA VAL A 10 -1.61 -0.61 -5.96
C VAL A 10 -2.78 -0.04 -6.78
N LEU A 11 -3.90 -0.75 -6.84
CA LEU A 11 -5.11 -0.29 -7.52
C LEU A 11 -5.67 0.99 -6.88
N ALA A 12 -5.70 1.06 -5.54
CA ALA A 12 -6.11 2.28 -4.84
C ALA A 12 -5.27 3.49 -5.25
N LEU A 13 -3.94 3.32 -5.34
CA LEU A 13 -3.03 4.40 -5.72
C LEU A 13 -3.17 4.81 -7.20
N LEU A 14 -3.48 3.85 -8.09
CA LEU A 14 -3.87 4.16 -9.48
C LEU A 14 -5.16 4.97 -9.53
N LEU A 15 -6.16 4.63 -8.71
CA LEU A 15 -7.41 5.39 -8.62
C LEU A 15 -7.18 6.80 -8.07
N VAL A 16 -6.26 7.00 -7.13
CA VAL A 16 -5.86 8.34 -6.67
C VAL A 16 -5.25 9.15 -7.82
N ALA A 17 -4.35 8.55 -8.60
CA ALA A 17 -3.76 9.22 -9.76
C ALA A 17 -4.83 9.59 -10.80
N VAL A 18 -5.79 8.70 -11.07
CA VAL A 18 -6.93 8.99 -11.95
C VAL A 18 -7.78 10.13 -11.36
N ALA A 19 -8.13 10.10 -10.08
CA ALA A 19 -8.95 11.11 -9.43
C ALA A 19 -8.32 12.52 -9.44
N ASP A 20 -6.99 12.61 -9.36
CA ASP A 20 -6.24 13.86 -9.52
C ASP A 20 -6.23 14.39 -10.98
N GLY A 21 -6.72 13.61 -11.92
CA GLY A 21 -6.71 13.90 -13.35
C GLY A 21 -5.44 13.44 -14.06
N ALA A 22 -4.69 12.51 -13.45
CA ALA A 22 -3.45 11.94 -13.96
C ALA A 22 -2.44 13.02 -14.41
N GLY A 23 -2.20 14.03 -13.57
CA GLY A 23 -1.28 15.13 -13.89
C GLY A 23 -1.80 16.10 -14.97
N GLY A 24 -3.11 16.09 -15.25
CA GLY A 24 -3.75 16.98 -16.24
C GLY A 24 -4.14 16.30 -17.55
N LEU A 25 -3.90 14.98 -17.69
CA LEU A 25 -4.32 14.20 -18.86
C LEU A 25 -5.83 13.97 -18.93
N LEU A 26 -6.51 13.97 -17.78
CA LEU A 26 -7.94 13.73 -17.67
C LEU A 26 -8.65 14.99 -17.12
N PRO A 27 -9.80 15.40 -17.69
CA PRO A 27 -10.55 16.57 -17.24
C PRO A 27 -11.33 16.33 -15.93
N LEU A 28 -10.91 15.38 -15.10
CA LEU A 28 -11.59 14.97 -13.86
C LEU A 28 -11.58 16.08 -12.79
N ARG A 29 -10.64 17.03 -12.90
CA ARG A 29 -10.66 18.26 -12.08
C ARG A 29 -11.92 19.12 -12.32
N ALA A 30 -12.53 19.03 -13.50
CA ALA A 30 -13.80 19.69 -13.82
C ALA A 30 -15.04 18.88 -13.39
N MET A 31 -14.86 17.65 -12.88
CA MET A 31 -15.93 16.72 -12.50
C MET A 31 -15.80 16.33 -11.01
N PRO A 32 -16.01 17.27 -10.07
CA PRO A 32 -15.67 17.08 -8.66
C PRO A 32 -16.39 15.90 -8.00
N ALA A 33 -17.66 15.65 -8.36
CA ALA A 33 -18.41 14.52 -7.82
C ALA A 33 -17.79 13.16 -8.20
N LEU A 34 -17.31 13.01 -9.43
CA LEU A 34 -16.66 11.79 -9.90
C LEU A 34 -15.29 11.61 -9.21
N SER A 35 -14.50 12.67 -9.12
CA SER A 35 -13.20 12.65 -8.43
C SER A 35 -13.32 12.28 -6.96
N LEU A 36 -14.31 12.84 -6.25
CA LEU A 36 -14.60 12.46 -4.87
C LEU A 36 -15.06 11.00 -4.74
N GLY A 37 -15.89 10.52 -5.67
CA GLY A 37 -16.30 9.12 -5.71
C GLY A 37 -15.11 8.16 -5.89
N LEU A 38 -14.20 8.49 -6.81
CA LEU A 38 -12.97 7.73 -7.05
C LEU A 38 -12.04 7.73 -5.83
N LEU A 39 -11.88 8.87 -5.15
CA LEU A 39 -11.10 8.96 -3.91
C LEU A 39 -11.73 8.15 -2.78
N GLY A 40 -13.06 8.11 -2.68
CA GLY A 40 -13.77 7.27 -1.70
C GLY A 40 -13.49 5.78 -1.93
N ILE A 41 -13.59 5.32 -3.18
CA ILE A 41 -13.26 3.94 -3.55
C ILE A 41 -11.78 3.64 -3.30
N ALA A 42 -10.88 4.55 -3.66
CA ALA A 42 -9.45 4.41 -3.42
C ALA A 42 -9.15 4.30 -1.91
N GLY A 43 -9.73 5.16 -1.08
CA GLY A 43 -9.57 5.11 0.37
C GLY A 43 -10.08 3.81 0.98
N PHE A 44 -11.21 3.30 0.50
CA PHE A 44 -11.73 2.00 0.90
C PHE A 44 -10.78 0.85 0.53
N LEU A 45 -10.32 0.80 -0.72
CA LEU A 45 -9.40 -0.25 -1.20
C LEU A 45 -8.05 -0.19 -0.48
N LEU A 46 -7.53 1.00 -0.23
CA LEU A 46 -6.30 1.21 0.52
C LEU A 46 -6.45 0.66 1.96
N SER A 47 -7.56 0.99 2.62
CA SER A 47 -7.86 0.50 3.97
C SER A 47 -8.04 -1.02 4.01
N LEU A 48 -8.74 -1.59 3.02
CA LEU A 48 -8.95 -3.02 2.88
C LEU A 48 -7.61 -3.76 2.65
N GLY A 49 -6.76 -3.24 1.77
CA GLY A 49 -5.45 -3.80 1.47
C GLY A 49 -4.54 -3.81 2.70
N VAL A 50 -4.36 -2.64 3.34
CA VAL A 50 -3.48 -2.50 4.50
C VAL A 50 -3.99 -3.30 5.70
N THR A 51 -5.29 -3.26 5.99
CA THR A 51 -5.86 -3.98 7.14
C THR A 51 -5.91 -5.48 6.89
N GLY A 52 -6.31 -5.90 5.68
CA GLY A 52 -6.36 -7.29 5.29
C GLY A 52 -5.00 -7.97 5.37
N ASP A 53 -3.94 -7.31 4.87
CA ASP A 53 -2.58 -7.82 4.96
C ASP A 53 -2.15 -7.97 6.42
N GLN A 54 -2.47 -6.99 7.27
CA GLN A 54 -2.16 -7.07 8.69
C GLN A 54 -2.88 -8.21 9.43
N ILE A 55 -4.16 -8.42 9.13
CA ILE A 55 -4.94 -9.51 9.74
C ILE A 55 -4.32 -10.85 9.37
N ILE A 56 -4.00 -11.07 8.09
CA ILE A 56 -3.38 -12.34 7.65
C ILE A 56 -1.97 -12.50 8.20
N GLY A 57 -1.16 -11.44 8.22
CA GLY A 57 0.20 -11.46 8.76
C GLY A 57 0.22 -11.83 10.24
N ARG A 58 -0.63 -11.17 11.06
CA ARG A 58 -0.77 -11.51 12.49
C ARG A 58 -1.33 -12.91 12.70
N HIS A 59 -2.30 -13.33 11.90
CA HIS A 59 -2.82 -14.70 11.94
C HIS A 59 -1.71 -15.73 11.70
N ALA A 60 -0.86 -15.52 10.68
CA ALA A 60 0.26 -16.41 10.38
C ALA A 60 1.26 -16.51 11.54
N ILE A 61 1.59 -15.38 12.17
CA ILE A 61 2.48 -15.35 13.34
C ILE A 61 1.86 -16.10 14.53
N ASN A 62 0.55 -15.92 14.76
CA ASN A 62 -0.15 -16.57 15.88
C ASN A 62 -0.24 -18.10 15.75
N MET A 63 -0.11 -18.66 14.54
CA MET A 63 -0.06 -20.11 14.32
C MET A 63 1.31 -20.75 14.63
N LEU A 64 2.36 -19.95 14.87
CA LEU A 64 3.70 -20.47 15.17
C LEU A 64 3.79 -21.03 16.59
N GLN A 65 4.89 -21.70 16.94
CA GLN A 65 5.11 -22.19 18.31
C GLN A 65 5.27 -21.01 19.30
N PRO A 66 4.76 -21.12 20.55
CA PRO A 66 4.76 -20.03 21.53
C PRO A 66 6.11 -19.33 21.72
N GLU A 67 7.20 -20.10 21.68
CA GLU A 67 8.57 -19.65 21.88
C GLU A 67 9.04 -18.66 20.79
N ALA A 68 8.52 -18.79 19.57
CA ALA A 68 8.86 -17.94 18.43
C ALA A 68 7.91 -16.74 18.28
N ARG A 69 6.67 -16.81 18.79
CA ARG A 69 5.62 -15.79 18.59
C ARG A 69 6.03 -14.40 19.05
N GLY A 70 6.55 -14.29 20.28
CA GLY A 70 6.88 -12.99 20.89
C GLY A 70 7.93 -12.22 20.08
N ARG A 71 8.99 -12.90 19.66
CA ARG A 71 10.07 -12.33 18.84
C ARG A 71 9.56 -11.89 17.47
N LEU A 72 8.78 -12.74 16.81
CA LEU A 72 8.27 -12.46 15.46
C LEU A 72 7.19 -11.36 15.47
N ASN A 73 6.34 -11.29 16.48
CA ASN A 73 5.37 -10.21 16.63
C ASN A 73 6.05 -8.86 16.89
N GLY A 74 7.14 -8.85 17.66
CA GLY A 74 8.00 -7.69 17.85
C GLY A 74 8.59 -7.21 16.52
N LEU A 75 9.26 -8.10 15.79
CA LEU A 75 9.82 -7.78 14.47
C LEU A 75 8.76 -7.28 13.48
N TYR A 76 7.62 -7.97 13.39
CA TYR A 76 6.51 -7.57 12.54
C TYR A 76 6.02 -6.15 12.84
N THR A 77 5.83 -5.86 14.12
CA THR A 77 5.38 -4.53 14.57
C THR A 77 6.45 -3.46 14.32
N SER A 78 7.73 -3.77 14.56
CA SER A 78 8.84 -2.86 14.26
C SER A 78 8.92 -2.50 12.78
N PHE A 79 8.79 -3.47 11.87
CA PHE A 79 8.80 -3.21 10.43
C PHE A 79 7.60 -2.38 9.99
N MET A 80 6.41 -2.66 10.53
CA MET A 80 5.19 -1.90 10.25
C MET A 80 5.36 -0.42 10.63
N PHE A 81 5.82 -0.13 11.85
CA PHE A 81 6.07 1.24 12.31
C PHE A 81 7.19 1.92 11.54
N THR A 82 8.26 1.19 11.19
CA THR A 82 9.37 1.73 10.39
C THR A 82 8.88 2.16 9.00
N GLY A 83 8.09 1.31 8.32
CA GLY A 83 7.49 1.66 7.05
C GLY A 83 6.56 2.87 7.14
N GLY A 84 5.72 2.93 8.19
CA GLY A 84 4.86 4.08 8.46
C GLY A 84 5.64 5.37 8.70
N ALA A 85 6.72 5.31 9.47
CA ALA A 85 7.60 6.45 9.74
C ALA A 85 8.31 6.94 8.47
N LEU A 86 8.81 6.03 7.63
CA LEU A 86 9.42 6.39 6.34
C LEU A 86 8.38 7.03 5.39
N GLY A 87 7.16 6.50 5.34
CA GLY A 87 6.07 7.09 4.57
C GLY A 87 5.74 8.51 5.04
N ALA A 88 5.58 8.71 6.34
CA ALA A 88 5.31 10.02 6.92
C ALA A 88 6.47 11.02 6.69
N PHE A 89 7.72 10.56 6.86
CA PHE A 89 8.92 11.37 6.64
C PHE A 89 9.04 11.83 5.18
N THR A 90 8.75 10.95 4.22
CA THR A 90 8.87 11.27 2.79
C THR A 90 7.69 12.07 2.24
N ALA A 91 6.51 11.99 2.85
CA ALA A 91 5.31 12.68 2.38
C ALA A 91 5.43 14.22 2.36
N GLY A 92 6.03 14.82 3.40
CA GLY A 92 6.22 16.28 3.49
C GLY A 92 7.12 16.81 2.37
N PRO A 93 8.39 16.35 2.26
CA PRO A 93 9.27 16.76 1.17
C PRO A 93 8.69 16.47 -0.23
N ALA A 94 7.96 15.37 -0.40
CA ALA A 94 7.28 15.06 -1.66
C ALA A 94 6.19 16.08 -2.02
N TRP A 95 5.41 16.49 -1.03
CA TRP A 95 4.42 17.55 -1.20
C TRP A 95 5.08 18.87 -1.62
N ASP A 96 6.15 19.27 -0.94
CA ASP A 96 6.82 20.56 -1.18
C ASP A 96 7.42 20.65 -2.59
N HIS A 97 7.91 19.54 -3.15
CA HIS A 97 8.56 19.54 -4.46
C HIS A 97 7.63 19.21 -5.63
N GLY A 98 6.53 18.47 -5.40
CA GLY A 98 5.71 17.94 -6.49
C GLY A 98 4.23 17.75 -6.17
N GLY A 99 3.76 18.27 -5.04
CA GLY A 99 2.36 18.22 -4.61
C GLY A 99 1.81 16.80 -4.50
N TRP A 100 0.49 16.66 -4.70
CA TRP A 100 -0.18 15.36 -4.70
C TRP A 100 0.44 14.34 -5.66
N PRO A 101 0.80 14.70 -6.92
CA PRO A 101 1.43 13.78 -7.85
C PRO A 101 2.65 13.05 -7.31
N LEU A 102 3.58 13.78 -6.72
CA LEU A 102 4.79 13.16 -6.21
C LEU A 102 4.51 12.28 -4.99
N VAL A 103 3.58 12.68 -4.11
CA VAL A 103 3.17 11.89 -2.94
C VAL A 103 2.59 10.53 -3.35
N TYR A 104 1.60 10.50 -4.24
CA TYR A 104 0.99 9.23 -4.64
C TYR A 104 1.91 8.39 -5.54
N LEU A 105 2.82 9.00 -6.31
CA LEU A 105 3.82 8.27 -7.10
C LEU A 105 4.83 7.54 -6.22
N LEU A 106 5.33 8.18 -5.14
CA LEU A 106 6.21 7.52 -4.18
C LEU A 106 5.51 6.35 -3.48
N ALA A 107 4.28 6.56 -3.02
CA ALA A 107 3.47 5.49 -2.44
C ALA A 107 3.23 4.35 -3.44
N PHE A 108 2.92 4.67 -4.70
CA PHE A 108 2.71 3.69 -5.77
C PHE A 108 3.96 2.88 -6.06
N GLY A 109 5.13 3.53 -6.12
CA GLY A 109 6.42 2.86 -6.31
C GLY A 109 6.71 1.88 -5.18
N ALA A 110 6.56 2.32 -3.92
CA ALA A 110 6.78 1.46 -2.75
C ALA A 110 5.81 0.26 -2.72
N ALA A 111 4.51 0.48 -2.97
CA ALA A 111 3.51 -0.58 -3.01
C ALA A 111 3.76 -1.58 -4.16
N SER A 112 4.17 -1.09 -5.33
CA SER A 112 4.49 -1.92 -6.49
C SER A 112 5.72 -2.79 -6.24
N ILE A 113 6.78 -2.24 -5.63
CA ILE A 113 7.96 -3.00 -5.24
C ILE A 113 7.57 -4.12 -4.26
N ALA A 114 6.78 -3.80 -3.23
CA ALA A 114 6.30 -4.80 -2.27
C ALA A 114 5.46 -5.91 -2.92
N ALA A 115 4.58 -5.55 -3.86
CA ALA A 115 3.79 -6.49 -4.64
C ALA A 115 4.68 -7.44 -5.46
N LEU A 116 5.66 -6.88 -6.19
CA LEU A 116 6.61 -7.64 -7.01
C LEU A 116 7.47 -8.58 -6.18
N LEU A 117 8.00 -8.13 -5.03
CA LEU A 117 8.77 -8.98 -4.13
C LEU A 117 7.94 -10.15 -3.60
N THR A 118 6.68 -9.90 -3.24
CA THR A 118 5.77 -10.96 -2.76
C THR A 118 5.47 -11.98 -3.85
N ILE A 119 5.25 -11.52 -5.08
CA ILE A 119 5.02 -12.39 -6.24
C ILE A 119 6.27 -13.21 -6.56
N GLY A 120 7.44 -12.58 -6.62
CA GLY A 120 8.72 -13.25 -6.88
C GLY A 120 9.05 -14.31 -5.84
N ALA A 121 8.85 -14.01 -4.55
CA ALA A 121 9.05 -14.97 -3.46
C ALA A 121 8.15 -16.21 -3.63
N ARG A 122 6.88 -16.02 -4.03
CA ARG A 122 5.94 -17.12 -4.28
C ARG A 122 6.37 -18.00 -5.45
N PHE A 123 6.83 -17.41 -6.54
CA PHE A 123 7.35 -18.16 -7.67
C PHE A 123 8.59 -18.98 -7.32
N ALA A 124 9.50 -18.42 -6.51
CA ALA A 124 10.69 -19.12 -6.05
C ALA A 124 10.37 -20.34 -5.16
N VAL A 125 9.36 -20.22 -4.29
CA VAL A 125 8.88 -21.33 -3.44
C VAL A 125 8.19 -22.40 -4.28
N SER A 126 7.38 -22.02 -5.28
CA SER A 126 6.64 -22.98 -6.12
C SER A 126 7.51 -23.86 -7.02
N LYS A 127 8.77 -23.47 -7.28
CA LYS A 127 9.71 -24.23 -8.11
C LYS A 127 10.58 -25.22 -7.30
N ARG A 128 10.49 -25.20 -5.97
CA ARG A 128 11.14 -26.16 -5.07
C ARG A 128 10.17 -27.26 -4.69
#